data_AF-A0A076MMK8-F1
#
_entry.id   AF-A0A076MMK8-F1
#
_cell.length_a   1.000
_cell.length_b   1.000
_cell.length_c   1.000
_cell.angle_alpha   90.00
_cell.angle_beta   90.00
_cell.angle_gamma   90.00
#
_symmetry.space_group_name_H-M   'P 1'
#
loop_
_entity.id
_entity.type
_entity.pdbx_description
1 polymer ?
#
loop_
_entity_poly.entity_id
_entity_poly.type
_entity_poly.pdbx_seq_one_letter_code
_entity_poly.pdbx_strand_id
1 'polypeptide(L)'
;MVALEVVTGDGVVRTCGPGDELFAAALGGLGQCGIITRATPRLVTAPPRITRHEVDYDTVAAAAADQVRFVEEGRFDFVQGQVRFGEAGRRVFLETAAYSGGDLFYLEFQHRLDAAEALLTGTGAWFHPHPWWNCFLPASAAVGFLTALVERLTPADLGPAGCVLFYPVFTGEVHAPLVRLPAERIDFLVAILRFPPDDAGLVARQVAENRRLYEEARAGRVHLPGRRDPLHAGGLAPPLRLAVAFAVRVEVALRPGRGADPRAGDLLAPGQFSASRARPPRIMRP
;
A
#
# COMPACT_ATOMS: atom_id res chain seq x y z
N MET A 1 16.78 -6.07 4.51
CA MET A 1 17.68 -5.45 3.52
C MET A 1 19.05 -5.24 4.14
N VAL A 2 20.13 -5.41 3.37
CA VAL A 2 21.51 -5.40 3.87
C VAL A 2 22.28 -4.16 3.43
N ALA A 3 22.02 -3.66 2.23
CA ALA A 3 22.63 -2.42 1.72
C ALA A 3 21.76 -1.81 0.62
N LEU A 4 21.95 -0.51 0.40
CA LEU A 4 21.38 0.27 -0.69
C LEU A 4 22.50 1.10 -1.36
N GLU A 5 22.36 1.31 -2.65
CA GLU A 5 23.01 2.40 -3.37
C GLU A 5 21.94 3.43 -3.73
N VAL A 6 22.18 4.68 -3.35
CA VAL A 6 21.22 5.79 -3.49
C VAL A 6 21.91 6.97 -4.16
N VAL A 7 21.32 7.48 -5.23
CA VAL A 7 21.67 8.78 -5.80
C VAL A 7 20.88 9.84 -5.05
N THR A 8 21.56 10.66 -4.24
CA THR A 8 20.93 11.70 -3.43
C THR A 8 20.52 12.92 -4.27
N GLY A 9 19.74 13.84 -3.71
CA GLY A 9 19.21 15.00 -4.45
C GLY A 9 20.27 16.00 -4.95
N ASP A 10 21.49 15.93 -4.42
CA ASP A 10 22.69 16.63 -4.90
C ASP A 10 23.39 15.90 -6.08
N GLY A 11 22.83 14.77 -6.54
CA GLY A 11 23.37 13.95 -7.64
C GLY A 11 24.51 13.02 -7.23
N VAL A 12 24.82 12.91 -5.93
CA VAL A 12 25.94 12.07 -5.45
C VAL A 12 25.48 10.63 -5.22
N VAL A 13 26.26 9.67 -5.71
CA VAL A 13 26.06 8.23 -5.44
C VAL A 13 26.58 7.92 -4.04
N ARG A 14 25.75 7.31 -3.20
CA ARG A 14 26.12 6.88 -1.85
C ARG A 14 25.69 5.44 -1.60
N THR A 15 26.56 4.66 -0.99
CA THR A 15 26.22 3.33 -0.47
C THR A 15 25.94 3.45 1.02
N CYS A 16 24.84 2.85 1.48
CA CYS A 16 24.44 2.87 2.89
C CYS A 16 23.84 1.51 3.33
N GLY A 17 23.87 1.23 4.63
CA GLY A 17 23.37 0.01 5.25
C GLY A 17 22.70 0.27 6.60
N PRO A 18 22.30 -0.80 7.31
CA PRO A 18 21.71 -0.68 8.64
C PRO A 18 22.58 0.15 9.60
N GLY A 19 21.98 1.18 10.22
CA GLY A 19 22.68 2.13 11.09
C GLY A 19 22.92 3.51 10.46
N ASP A 20 22.89 3.61 9.13
CA ASP A 20 23.05 4.90 8.42
C ASP A 20 21.73 5.69 8.38
N GLU A 21 21.81 7.01 8.57
CA GLU A 21 20.66 7.92 8.44
C GLU A 21 20.04 7.87 7.04
N LEU A 22 20.87 7.82 5.99
CA LEU A 22 20.40 7.74 4.60
C LEU A 22 19.67 6.42 4.33
N PHE A 23 20.15 5.31 4.90
CA PHE A 23 19.50 4.02 4.75
C PHE A 23 18.13 4.05 5.43
N ALA A 24 18.06 4.52 6.68
CA ALA A 24 16.80 4.69 7.40
C ALA A 24 15.82 5.63 6.66
N ALA A 25 16.32 6.72 6.08
CA ALA A 25 15.51 7.67 5.31
C ALA A 25 15.03 7.11 3.97
N ALA A 26 15.78 6.21 3.34
CA ALA A 26 15.38 5.59 2.07
C ALA A 26 14.23 4.59 2.27
N LEU A 27 14.19 3.88 3.39
CA LEU A 27 13.16 2.87 3.68
C LEU A 27 11.83 3.50 4.09
N GLY A 28 10.84 3.44 3.18
CA GLY A 28 9.55 4.09 3.38
C GLY A 28 9.58 5.61 3.18
N GLY A 29 10.68 6.15 2.66
CA GLY A 29 10.86 7.60 2.47
C GLY A 29 10.27 8.16 1.18
N LEU A 30 9.53 7.35 0.40
CA LEU A 30 8.81 7.78 -0.80
C LEU A 30 9.67 8.53 -1.83
N GLY A 31 10.93 8.13 -1.94
CA GLY A 31 11.89 8.72 -2.87
C GLY A 31 12.34 10.13 -2.49
N GLN A 32 12.01 10.64 -1.30
CA GLN A 32 12.33 12.03 -0.90
C GLN A 32 13.82 12.26 -0.62
N CYS A 33 14.57 11.22 -0.28
CA CYS A 33 16.00 11.34 0.06
C CYS A 33 16.94 10.92 -1.08
N GLY A 34 16.42 10.32 -2.15
CA GLY A 34 17.21 9.90 -3.30
C GLY A 34 16.54 8.79 -4.12
N ILE A 35 17.20 8.42 -5.21
CA ILE A 35 16.81 7.31 -6.10
C ILE A 35 17.64 6.09 -5.72
N ILE A 36 16.98 5.01 -5.31
CA ILE A 36 17.66 3.71 -5.08
C ILE A 36 18.04 3.13 -6.45
N THR A 37 19.33 3.01 -6.73
CA THR A 37 19.87 2.43 -7.97
C THR A 37 20.29 0.97 -7.79
N ARG A 38 20.57 0.55 -6.55
CA ARG A 38 20.85 -0.83 -6.20
C ARG A 38 20.30 -1.15 -4.82
N ALA A 39 19.77 -2.35 -4.64
CA ALA A 39 19.36 -2.89 -3.35
C ALA A 39 19.97 -4.28 -3.16
N THR A 40 20.45 -4.56 -1.95
CA THR A 40 20.93 -5.88 -1.53
C THR A 40 19.93 -6.46 -0.53
N PRO A 41 18.94 -7.25 -0.98
CA PRO A 41 17.98 -7.89 -0.09
C PRO A 41 18.64 -9.02 0.72
N ARG A 42 18.01 -9.39 1.85
CA ARG A 42 18.33 -10.67 2.50
C ARG A 42 17.62 -11.76 1.73
N LEU A 43 18.30 -12.89 1.51
CA LEU A 43 17.72 -14.04 0.84
C LEU A 43 17.36 -15.11 1.87
N VAL A 44 16.36 -15.91 1.51
CA VAL A 44 16.00 -17.16 2.18
C VAL A 44 16.05 -18.28 1.17
N THR A 45 16.16 -19.52 1.64
CA THR A 45 16.01 -20.69 0.77
C THR A 45 14.59 -20.72 0.23
N ALA A 46 14.43 -20.75 -1.10
CA ALA A 46 13.13 -20.90 -1.71
C ALA A 46 12.59 -22.31 -1.42
N PRO A 47 11.36 -22.45 -0.87
CA PRO A 47 10.75 -23.76 -0.74
C PRO A 47 10.49 -24.32 -2.14
N PRO A 48 10.65 -25.63 -2.37
CA PRO A 48 10.42 -26.21 -3.70
C PRO A 48 8.92 -26.26 -4.02
N ARG A 49 8.09 -26.54 -3.02
CA ARG A 49 6.64 -26.75 -3.14
C ARG A 49 5.92 -26.14 -1.95
N ILE A 50 4.66 -25.80 -2.16
CA ILE A 50 3.78 -25.26 -1.14
C ILE A 50 2.45 -25.99 -1.13
N THR A 51 1.76 -25.94 0.00
CA THR A 51 0.35 -26.28 0.11
C THR A 51 -0.45 -24.99 0.20
N ARG A 52 -1.33 -24.73 -0.78
CA ARG A 52 -2.21 -23.55 -0.84
C ARG A 52 -3.63 -23.96 -0.46
N HIS A 53 -4.29 -23.14 0.36
CA HIS A 53 -5.69 -23.34 0.73
C HIS A 53 -6.48 -22.06 0.47
N GLU A 54 -7.71 -22.22 -0.02
CA GLU A 54 -8.73 -21.19 0.03
C GLU A 54 -9.86 -21.68 0.92
N VAL A 55 -10.22 -20.90 1.94
CA VAL A 55 -11.26 -21.25 2.91
C VAL A 55 -12.30 -20.16 2.91
N ASP A 56 -13.54 -20.52 2.61
CA ASP A 56 -14.67 -19.60 2.61
C ASP A 56 -15.18 -19.36 4.04
N TYR A 57 -15.65 -18.14 4.28
CA TYR A 57 -16.20 -17.69 5.56
C TYR A 57 -17.54 -16.99 5.34
N ASP A 58 -18.45 -17.14 6.30
CA ASP A 58 -19.74 -16.45 6.27
C ASP A 58 -19.59 -14.93 6.51
N THR A 59 -18.59 -14.54 7.30
CA THR A 59 -18.38 -13.14 7.71
C THR A 59 -16.91 -12.75 7.70
N VAL A 60 -16.64 -11.47 7.46
CA VAL A 60 -15.29 -10.89 7.57
C VAL A 60 -14.77 -10.90 9.01
N ALA A 61 -15.66 -10.85 10.01
CA ALA A 61 -15.27 -10.92 11.41
C ALA A 61 -14.70 -12.29 11.77
N ALA A 62 -15.35 -13.38 11.34
CA ALA A 62 -14.84 -14.73 11.52
C ALA A 62 -13.50 -14.93 10.78
N ALA A 63 -13.41 -14.45 9.54
CA ALA A 63 -12.20 -14.51 8.75
C ALA A 63 -11.03 -13.75 9.43
N ALA A 64 -11.24 -12.51 9.87
CA ALA A 64 -10.21 -11.70 10.52
C ALA A 64 -9.74 -12.30 11.86
N ALA A 65 -10.65 -12.86 12.65
CA ALA A 65 -10.31 -13.54 13.91
C ALA A 65 -9.40 -14.76 13.66
N ASP A 66 -9.73 -15.56 12.65
CA ASP A 66 -8.91 -16.71 12.26
C ASP A 66 -7.55 -16.30 11.69
N GLN A 67 -7.48 -15.19 10.93
CA GLN A 67 -6.19 -14.66 10.48
C GLN A 67 -5.27 -14.29 11.64
N VAL A 68 -5.79 -13.62 12.68
CA VAL A 68 -5.02 -13.29 13.89
C VAL A 68 -4.50 -14.56 14.55
N ARG A 69 -5.37 -15.57 14.74
CA ARG A 69 -4.96 -16.87 15.30
C ARG A 69 -3.87 -17.53 14.46
N PHE A 70 -4.03 -17.56 13.13
CA PHE A 70 -3.09 -18.21 12.22
C PHE A 70 -1.69 -17.59 12.23
N VAL A 71 -1.61 -16.25 12.28
CA VAL A 71 -0.33 -15.57 12.35
C VAL A 71 0.33 -15.70 13.72
N GLU A 72 -0.46 -15.73 14.80
CA GLU A 72 0.05 -15.95 16.16
C GLU A 72 0.57 -17.39 16.37
N GLU A 73 -0.12 -18.38 15.80
CA GLU A 73 0.28 -19.78 15.85
C GLU A 73 1.45 -20.11 14.91
N GLY A 74 1.78 -19.21 13.97
CA GLY A 74 2.87 -19.41 13.00
C GLY A 74 2.64 -20.61 12.06
N ARG A 75 1.38 -20.96 11.78
CA ARG A 75 1.01 -22.18 11.03
C ARG A 75 1.15 -22.06 9.53
N PHE A 76 1.15 -20.85 9.01
CA PHE A 76 1.20 -20.55 7.59
C PHE A 76 2.26 -19.49 7.33
N ASP A 77 2.97 -19.66 6.23
CA ASP A 77 3.99 -18.71 5.75
C ASP A 77 3.36 -17.57 4.93
N PHE A 78 2.11 -17.74 4.51
CA PHE A 78 1.30 -16.72 3.84
C PHE A 78 -0.14 -16.79 4.35
N VAL A 79 -0.71 -15.63 4.68
CA VAL A 79 -2.12 -15.48 5.08
C VAL A 79 -2.66 -14.19 4.48
N GLN A 80 -3.76 -14.28 3.75
CA GLN A 80 -4.46 -13.13 3.18
C GLN A 80 -5.97 -13.35 3.16
N GLY A 81 -6.76 -12.29 3.28
CA GLY A 81 -8.22 -12.33 3.23
C GLY A 81 -8.74 -11.46 2.10
N GLN A 82 -9.80 -11.92 1.43
CA GLN A 82 -10.42 -11.18 0.35
C GLN A 82 -11.95 -11.22 0.45
N VAL A 83 -12.57 -10.11 0.06
CA VAL A 83 -13.99 -10.05 -0.28
C VAL A 83 -14.10 -9.76 -1.76
N ARG A 84 -14.78 -10.66 -2.49
CA ARG A 84 -15.07 -10.51 -3.92
C ARG A 84 -16.56 -10.63 -4.17
N PHE A 85 -17.03 -10.00 -5.23
CA PHE A 85 -18.35 -10.26 -5.77
C PHE A 85 -18.21 -11.14 -7.01
N GLY A 86 -18.95 -12.23 -7.06
CA GLY A 86 -19.10 -13.10 -8.22
C GLY A 86 -20.57 -13.33 -8.55
N GLU A 87 -20.83 -14.27 -9.46
CA GLU A 87 -22.21 -14.60 -9.89
C GLU A 87 -23.09 -15.08 -8.73
N ALA A 88 -22.51 -15.84 -7.79
CA ALA A 88 -23.19 -16.32 -6.58
C ALA A 88 -23.33 -15.25 -5.48
N GLY A 89 -22.98 -14.00 -5.77
CA GLY A 89 -22.97 -12.90 -4.81
C GLY A 89 -21.62 -12.71 -4.14
N ARG A 90 -21.65 -12.28 -2.87
CA ARG A 90 -20.45 -11.94 -2.11
C ARG A 90 -19.76 -13.19 -1.58
N ARG A 91 -18.47 -13.34 -1.88
CA ARG A 91 -17.57 -14.36 -1.31
C ARG A 91 -16.58 -13.70 -0.37
N VAL A 92 -16.51 -14.17 0.87
CA VAL A 92 -15.46 -13.83 1.84
C VAL A 92 -14.59 -15.08 2.01
N PHE A 93 -13.29 -14.97 1.79
CA PHE A 93 -12.40 -16.12 1.91
C PHE A 93 -11.01 -15.72 2.38
N LEU A 94 -10.33 -16.68 3.00
CA LEU A 94 -8.91 -16.61 3.31
C LEU A 94 -8.12 -17.45 2.31
N GLU A 95 -7.02 -16.89 1.80
CA GLU A 95 -5.97 -17.59 1.09
C GLU A 95 -4.80 -17.81 2.06
N THR A 96 -4.42 -19.06 2.29
CA THR A 96 -3.23 -19.40 3.09
C THR A 96 -2.26 -20.27 2.31
N ALA A 97 -0.98 -20.21 2.66
CA ALA A 97 0.01 -21.16 2.17
C ALA A 97 0.99 -21.60 3.26
N ALA A 98 1.30 -22.89 3.27
CA ALA A 98 2.42 -23.46 4.00
C ALA A 98 3.54 -23.80 3.03
N TYR A 99 4.77 -23.35 3.32
CA TYR A 99 5.97 -23.53 2.51
C TYR A 99 6.63 -24.89 2.72
N SER A 100 5.80 -25.90 2.91
CA SER A 100 6.20 -27.28 3.03
C SER A 100 5.12 -28.19 2.46
N GLY A 101 5.58 -29.32 1.91
CA GLY A 101 4.70 -30.28 1.24
C GLY A 101 3.96 -29.69 0.03
N GLY A 102 2.85 -30.32 -0.31
CA GLY A 102 1.92 -29.87 -1.35
C GLY A 102 2.41 -30.08 -2.78
N ASP A 103 1.50 -29.77 -3.72
CA ASP A 103 1.71 -30.03 -5.14
C ASP A 103 1.94 -28.80 -6.02
N LEU A 104 1.86 -27.61 -5.43
CA LEU A 104 2.05 -26.35 -6.14
C LEU A 104 3.52 -25.92 -6.03
N PHE A 105 4.14 -25.55 -7.14
CA PHE A 105 5.49 -24.99 -7.08
C PHE A 105 5.49 -23.60 -6.43
N TYR A 106 6.48 -23.33 -5.58
CA TYR A 106 6.58 -22.01 -4.93
C TYR A 106 6.60 -20.86 -5.92
N LEU A 107 7.34 -21.01 -7.03
CA LEU A 107 7.42 -19.97 -8.06
C LEU A 107 6.06 -19.74 -8.73
N GLU A 108 5.32 -20.81 -9.02
CA GLU A 108 3.96 -20.72 -9.57
C GLU A 108 3.04 -19.92 -8.63
N PHE A 109 3.15 -20.14 -7.32
CA PHE A 109 2.40 -19.36 -6.33
C PHE A 109 2.81 -17.88 -6.28
N GLN A 110 4.10 -17.56 -6.44
CA GLN A 110 4.58 -16.17 -6.51
C GLN A 110 4.04 -15.45 -7.76
N HIS A 111 3.90 -16.17 -8.87
CA HIS A 111 3.41 -15.66 -10.17
C HIS A 111 1.89 -15.79 -10.37
N ARG A 112 1.13 -16.13 -9.33
CA ARG A 112 -0.31 -16.43 -9.47
C ARG A 112 -1.19 -15.27 -9.95
N LEU A 113 -0.68 -14.04 -9.93
CA LEU A 113 -1.38 -12.86 -10.44
C LEU A 113 -1.16 -12.61 -11.94
N ASP A 114 -0.15 -13.25 -12.56
CA ASP A 114 0.24 -13.01 -13.96
C ASP A 114 -0.92 -13.30 -14.93
N ALA A 115 -1.71 -14.36 -14.65
CA ALA A 115 -2.88 -14.69 -15.46
C ALA A 115 -3.99 -13.61 -15.35
N ALA A 116 -4.18 -13.02 -14.16
CA ALA A 116 -5.14 -11.95 -13.95
C ALA A 116 -4.68 -10.66 -14.64
N GLU A 117 -3.40 -10.32 -14.54
CA GLU A 117 -2.81 -9.18 -15.27
C GLU A 117 -2.95 -9.36 -16.79
N ALA A 118 -2.64 -10.54 -17.32
CA ALA A 118 -2.75 -10.84 -18.75
C ALA A 118 -4.19 -10.69 -19.25
N LEU A 119 -5.18 -11.17 -18.48
CA LEU A 119 -6.60 -11.01 -18.79
C LEU A 119 -7.02 -9.53 -18.79
N LEU A 120 -6.62 -8.77 -17.77
CA LEU A 120 -6.97 -7.35 -17.65
C LEU A 120 -6.29 -6.51 -18.73
N THR A 121 -5.06 -6.85 -19.10
CA THR A 121 -4.33 -6.22 -20.21
C THR A 121 -5.00 -6.52 -21.54
N GLY A 122 -5.36 -7.79 -21.78
CA GLY A 122 -6.03 -8.22 -23.02
C GLY A 122 -7.42 -7.60 -23.20
N THR A 123 -8.11 -7.28 -22.11
CA THR A 123 -9.42 -6.61 -22.13
C THR A 123 -9.34 -5.08 -22.12
N GLY A 124 -8.15 -4.51 -21.94
CA GLY A 124 -7.94 -3.06 -21.79
C GLY A 124 -8.24 -2.52 -20.38
N ALA A 125 -8.92 -3.30 -19.52
CA ALA A 125 -9.30 -2.89 -18.17
C ALA A 125 -8.10 -2.53 -17.28
N TRP A 126 -6.93 -3.11 -17.55
CA TRP A 126 -5.66 -2.78 -16.87
C TRP A 126 -5.23 -1.31 -17.06
N PHE A 127 -5.70 -0.66 -18.12
CA PHE A 127 -5.30 0.72 -18.44
C PHE A 127 -6.33 1.77 -17.98
N HIS A 128 -7.44 1.34 -17.40
CA HIS A 128 -8.42 2.26 -16.82
C HIS A 128 -7.90 2.91 -15.52
N PRO A 129 -8.54 3.98 -15.01
CA PRO A 129 -8.19 4.53 -13.71
C PRO A 129 -8.41 3.54 -12.56
N HIS A 130 -7.46 3.51 -11.60
CA HIS A 130 -7.50 2.64 -10.43
C HIS A 130 -7.65 3.49 -9.14
N PRO A 131 -8.87 3.93 -8.77
CA PRO A 131 -9.10 4.70 -7.54
C PRO A 131 -9.05 3.79 -6.31
N TRP A 132 -7.88 3.20 -6.07
CA TRP A 132 -7.62 2.33 -4.93
C TRP A 132 -7.52 3.11 -3.63
N TRP A 133 -7.89 2.44 -2.55
CA TRP A 133 -7.72 2.95 -1.19
C TRP A 133 -7.00 1.90 -0.36
N ASN A 134 -6.02 2.31 0.42
CA ASN A 134 -5.21 1.42 1.27
C ASN A 134 -5.00 2.10 2.63
N CYS A 135 -5.14 1.34 3.71
CA CYS A 135 -4.96 1.83 5.07
C CYS A 135 -4.42 0.73 5.98
N PHE A 136 -3.60 1.12 6.96
CA PHE A 136 -3.34 0.27 8.12
C PHE A 136 -4.32 0.63 9.23
N LEU A 137 -4.99 -0.37 9.78
CA LEU A 137 -5.97 -0.24 10.86
C LEU A 137 -5.48 -1.04 12.06
N PRO A 138 -5.53 -0.53 13.30
CA PRO A 138 -5.28 -1.37 14.46
C PRO A 138 -6.28 -2.54 14.46
N ALA A 139 -5.84 -3.74 14.88
CA ALA A 139 -6.70 -4.93 14.86
C ALA A 139 -8.01 -4.70 15.64
N SER A 140 -7.97 -3.94 16.74
CA SER A 140 -9.15 -3.57 17.53
C SER A 140 -10.22 -2.79 16.76
N ALA A 141 -9.84 -2.03 15.72
CA ALA A 141 -10.76 -1.24 14.90
C ALA A 141 -11.04 -1.87 13.53
N ALA A 142 -10.10 -2.67 13.01
CA ALA A 142 -10.15 -3.22 11.66
C ALA A 142 -11.40 -4.08 11.42
N VAL A 143 -11.78 -4.92 12.39
CA VAL A 143 -12.94 -5.83 12.25
C VAL A 143 -14.26 -5.05 12.12
N GLY A 144 -14.47 -4.04 12.97
CA GLY A 144 -15.66 -3.20 12.91
C GLY A 144 -15.72 -2.40 11.61
N PHE A 145 -14.60 -1.82 11.20
CA PHE A 145 -14.49 -1.10 9.93
C PHE A 145 -14.78 -2.00 8.72
N LEU A 146 -14.17 -3.18 8.65
CA LEU A 146 -14.38 -4.15 7.56
C LEU A 146 -15.83 -4.62 7.49
N THR A 147 -16.45 -4.90 8.63
CA THR A 147 -17.84 -5.34 8.70
C THR A 147 -18.76 -4.26 8.14
N ALA A 148 -18.64 -3.03 8.63
CA ALA A 148 -19.45 -1.90 8.14
C ALA A 148 -19.17 -1.57 6.66
N LEU A 149 -17.92 -1.65 6.21
CA LEU A 149 -17.55 -1.44 4.82
C LEU A 149 -18.24 -2.47 3.92
N VAL A 150 -18.12 -3.75 4.25
CA VAL A 150 -18.60 -4.87 3.42
C VAL A 150 -20.12 -4.99 3.39
N GLU A 151 -20.82 -4.49 4.41
CA GLU A 151 -22.28 -4.35 4.40
C GLU A 151 -22.78 -3.27 3.43
N ARG A 152 -22.00 -2.21 3.21
CA ARG A 152 -22.38 -1.10 2.31
C ARG A 152 -21.94 -1.30 0.87
N LEU A 153 -20.94 -2.14 0.63
CA LEU A 153 -20.38 -2.37 -0.71
C LEU A 153 -21.33 -3.14 -1.62
N THR A 154 -21.40 -2.70 -2.86
CA THR A 154 -22.04 -3.39 -3.98
C THR A 154 -21.00 -3.82 -5.01
N PRO A 155 -21.34 -4.77 -5.92
CA PRO A 155 -20.44 -5.14 -7.02
C PRO A 155 -19.99 -3.93 -7.87
N ALA A 156 -20.87 -2.94 -8.05
CA ALA A 156 -20.57 -1.73 -8.83
C ALA A 156 -19.49 -0.84 -8.17
N ASP A 157 -19.34 -0.91 -6.85
CA ASP A 157 -18.33 -0.12 -6.13
C ASP A 157 -16.91 -0.62 -6.34
N LEU A 158 -16.76 -1.92 -6.66
CA LEU A 158 -15.47 -2.57 -6.90
C LEU A 158 -15.15 -2.71 -8.38
N GLY A 159 -16.17 -2.92 -9.22
CA GLY A 159 -16.00 -3.29 -10.62
C GLY A 159 -15.66 -4.78 -10.80
N PRO A 160 -15.66 -5.29 -12.04
CA PRO A 160 -15.68 -6.73 -12.33
C PRO A 160 -14.47 -7.52 -11.79
N ALA A 161 -13.31 -6.88 -11.70
CA ALA A 161 -12.09 -7.48 -11.19
C ALA A 161 -11.68 -6.98 -9.79
N GLY A 162 -12.56 -6.19 -9.15
CA GLY A 162 -12.24 -5.57 -7.88
C GLY A 162 -12.41 -6.49 -6.67
N CYS A 163 -11.70 -6.15 -5.59
CA CYS A 163 -11.81 -6.84 -4.32
C CYS A 163 -11.59 -5.89 -3.13
N VAL A 164 -12.09 -6.27 -1.96
CA VAL A 164 -11.54 -5.79 -0.70
C VAL A 164 -10.49 -6.79 -0.26
N LEU A 165 -9.30 -6.30 0.05
CA LEU A 165 -8.18 -7.09 0.51
C LEU A 165 -7.90 -6.74 1.97
N PHE A 166 -7.75 -7.75 2.83
CA PHE A 166 -7.44 -7.53 4.24
C PHE A 166 -6.53 -8.62 4.83
N TYR A 167 -5.55 -8.23 5.63
CA TYR A 167 -4.68 -9.20 6.32
C TYR A 167 -3.90 -8.56 7.48
N PRO A 168 -3.57 -9.35 8.51
CA PRO A 168 -2.79 -8.88 9.65
C PRO A 168 -1.32 -8.64 9.28
N VAL A 169 -0.71 -7.68 9.96
CA VAL A 169 0.70 -7.29 9.87
C VAL A 169 1.24 -7.16 11.29
N PHE A 170 2.31 -7.89 11.59
CA PHE A 170 3.06 -7.68 12.83
C PHE A 170 3.87 -6.39 12.73
N THR A 171 3.52 -5.40 13.54
CA THR A 171 4.13 -4.07 13.47
C THR A 171 5.62 -4.08 13.82
N GLY A 172 6.04 -5.01 14.69
CA GLY A 172 7.45 -5.23 15.05
C GLY A 172 8.33 -5.72 13.91
N GLU A 173 7.75 -6.36 12.88
CA GLU A 173 8.48 -6.86 11.69
C GLU A 173 8.69 -5.76 10.63
N VAL A 174 8.05 -4.60 10.80
CA VAL A 174 8.19 -3.47 9.87
C VAL A 174 9.34 -2.57 10.33
N HIS A 175 10.52 -2.81 9.77
CA HIS A 175 11.74 -2.08 10.11
C HIS A 175 11.98 -0.80 9.28
N ALA A 176 11.03 -0.38 8.44
CA ALA A 176 11.12 0.85 7.67
C ALA A 176 10.59 2.02 8.53
N PRO A 177 11.46 2.89 9.09
CA PRO A 177 11.07 3.84 10.15
C PRO A 177 10.12 4.94 9.67
N LEU A 178 10.02 5.14 8.36
CA LEU A 178 9.13 6.11 7.74
C LEU A 178 7.79 5.50 7.34
N VAL A 179 7.65 4.17 7.32
CA VAL A 179 6.32 3.55 7.25
C VAL A 179 5.65 3.80 8.59
N ARG A 180 4.51 4.48 8.53
CA ARG A 180 3.73 4.77 9.73
C ARG A 180 2.62 3.76 9.90
N LEU A 181 2.63 3.12 11.06
CA LEU A 181 1.66 2.12 11.48
C LEU A 181 0.96 2.60 12.75
N PRO A 182 -0.28 2.14 13.00
CA PRO A 182 -0.84 2.15 14.34
C PRO A 182 0.08 1.47 15.38
N ALA A 183 -0.24 1.68 16.66
CA ALA A 183 0.64 1.28 17.77
C ALA A 183 0.37 -0.14 18.31
N GLU A 184 -0.59 -0.87 17.73
CA GLU A 184 -0.90 -2.22 18.19
C GLU A 184 0.17 -3.22 17.73
N ARG A 185 0.26 -4.37 18.40
CA ARG A 185 1.19 -5.44 18.00
C ARG A 185 0.84 -5.98 16.60
N ILE A 186 -0.45 -6.05 16.32
CA ILE A 186 -1.02 -6.52 15.05
C ILE A 186 -1.90 -5.40 14.52
N ASP A 187 -1.57 -4.95 13.32
CA ASP A 187 -2.44 -4.10 12.52
C ASP A 187 -3.02 -4.93 11.37
N PHE A 188 -4.04 -4.41 10.70
CA PHE A 188 -4.54 -4.94 9.44
C PHE A 188 -4.21 -3.96 8.34
N LEU A 189 -3.63 -4.46 7.25
CA LEU A 189 -3.79 -3.78 5.97
C LEU A 189 -5.21 -4.01 5.49
N VAL A 190 -5.92 -2.94 5.15
CA VAL A 190 -7.20 -2.98 4.44
C VAL A 190 -7.07 -2.18 3.17
N ALA A 191 -7.40 -2.82 2.05
CA ALA A 191 -7.33 -2.24 0.74
C ALA A 191 -8.63 -2.46 -0.03
N ILE A 192 -9.07 -1.45 -0.77
CA ILE A 192 -10.17 -1.54 -1.71
C ILE A 192 -9.59 -1.35 -3.11
N LEU A 193 -9.46 -2.47 -3.82
CA LEU A 193 -8.85 -2.55 -5.13
C LEU A 193 -9.96 -2.50 -6.19
N ARG A 194 -10.19 -1.32 -6.74
CA ARG A 194 -11.25 -1.06 -7.72
C ARG A 194 -10.74 -1.18 -9.16
N PHE A 195 -11.57 -1.75 -10.02
CA PHE A 195 -11.38 -1.84 -11.46
C PHE A 195 -12.64 -1.32 -12.18
N PRO A 196 -12.90 0.00 -12.12
CA PRO A 196 -14.05 0.58 -12.79
C PRO A 196 -13.90 0.53 -14.32
N PRO A 197 -15.00 0.62 -15.09
CA PRO A 197 -14.93 0.98 -16.50
C PRO A 197 -14.29 2.38 -16.68
N ASP A 198 -13.91 2.71 -17.92
CA ASP A 198 -13.40 4.04 -18.27
C ASP A 198 -14.54 5.09 -18.24
N ASP A 199 -14.93 5.49 -17.04
CA ASP A 199 -15.96 6.47 -16.75
C ASP A 199 -15.43 7.49 -15.73
N ALA A 200 -15.12 8.69 -16.21
CA ALA A 200 -14.58 9.77 -15.39
C ALA A 200 -15.53 10.20 -14.24
N GLY A 201 -16.84 10.12 -14.45
CA GLY A 201 -17.84 10.48 -13.43
C GLY A 201 -17.92 9.44 -12.31
N LEU A 202 -17.84 8.15 -12.66
CA LEU A 202 -17.70 7.07 -11.67
C LEU A 202 -16.39 7.19 -10.90
N VAL A 203 -15.27 7.39 -11.59
CA VAL A 203 -13.95 7.55 -10.95
C VAL A 203 -13.93 8.73 -9.98
N ALA A 204 -14.50 9.88 -10.38
CA ALA A 204 -14.60 11.05 -9.49
C ALA A 204 -15.40 10.76 -8.21
N ARG A 205 -16.51 10.02 -8.32
CA ARG A 205 -17.30 9.58 -7.15
C ARG A 205 -16.51 8.64 -6.26
N GLN A 206 -15.80 7.67 -6.83
CA GLN A 206 -14.97 6.73 -6.07
C GLN A 206 -13.80 7.43 -5.35
N VAL A 207 -13.19 8.44 -5.97
CA VAL A 207 -12.17 9.28 -5.30
C VAL A 207 -12.77 10.08 -4.14
N ALA A 208 -13.97 10.64 -4.30
CA ALA A 208 -14.67 11.32 -3.22
C ALA A 208 -15.01 10.37 -2.06
N GLU A 209 -15.40 9.13 -2.38
CA GLU A 209 -15.66 8.09 -1.36
C GLU A 209 -14.38 7.67 -0.63
N ASN A 210 -13.27 7.50 -1.35
CA ASN A 210 -11.96 7.23 -0.74
C ASN A 210 -11.56 8.33 0.26
N ARG A 211 -11.94 9.59 0.01
CA ARG A 211 -11.73 10.69 0.97
C ARG A 211 -12.60 10.53 2.21
N ARG A 212 -13.86 10.11 2.09
CA ARG A 212 -14.73 9.84 3.25
C ARG A 212 -14.19 8.69 4.10
N LEU A 213 -13.79 7.60 3.46
CA LEU A 213 -13.14 6.45 4.12
C LEU A 213 -11.86 6.85 4.85
N TYR A 214 -11.06 7.74 4.25
CA TYR A 214 -9.89 8.33 4.91
C TYR A 214 -10.26 9.09 6.19
N GLU A 215 -11.26 9.98 6.14
CA GLU A 215 -11.68 10.73 7.33
C GLU A 215 -12.32 9.82 8.40
N GLU A 216 -13.08 8.80 8.00
CA GLU A 216 -13.67 7.79 8.90
C GLU A 216 -12.56 7.03 9.65
N ALA A 217 -11.58 6.50 8.92
CA ALA A 217 -10.42 5.84 9.53
C ALA A 217 -9.72 6.81 10.50
N ARG A 218 -9.37 8.01 10.04
CA ARG A 218 -8.66 9.01 10.84
C ARG A 218 -9.42 9.38 12.13
N ALA A 219 -10.73 9.60 12.06
CA ALA A 219 -11.58 9.96 13.20
C ALA A 219 -11.64 8.84 14.26
N GLY A 220 -11.57 7.58 13.83
CA GLY A 220 -11.44 6.41 14.69
C GLY A 220 -10.09 6.26 15.39
N ARG A 221 -9.20 7.28 15.34
CA ARG A 221 -7.79 7.24 15.80
C ARG A 221 -6.92 6.22 15.05
N VAL A 222 -7.26 5.95 13.79
CA VAL A 222 -6.46 5.09 12.92
C VAL A 222 -5.31 5.88 12.33
N HIS A 223 -4.13 5.26 12.33
CA HIS A 223 -2.96 5.85 11.69
C HIS A 223 -2.95 5.53 10.19
N LEU A 224 -3.35 6.50 9.40
CA LEU A 224 -3.12 6.48 7.97
C LEU A 224 -1.65 6.81 7.70
N PRO A 225 -0.98 6.12 6.77
CA PRO A 225 0.27 6.63 6.25
C PRO A 225 0.02 8.00 5.61
N GLY A 226 0.49 9.06 6.30
CA GLY A 226 0.73 10.39 5.75
C GLY A 226 -0.44 11.38 5.74
N ARG A 227 -0.51 12.24 6.76
CA ARG A 227 -0.61 13.72 6.61
C ARG A 227 -0.49 14.46 7.95
N ARG A 228 0.23 15.60 7.95
CA ARG A 228 -0.17 16.81 8.68
C ARG A 228 -0.74 17.81 7.67
N ASP A 229 -1.90 18.39 7.97
CA ASP A 229 -2.56 19.44 7.17
C ASP A 229 -1.95 20.82 7.48
N PRO A 230 -1.97 21.77 6.52
CA PRO A 230 -3.14 22.65 6.42
C PRO A 230 -3.63 22.99 4.99
N LEU A 231 -4.97 22.98 4.83
CA LEU A 231 -5.86 23.85 4.04
C LEU A 231 -5.51 24.35 2.61
N HIS A 232 -6.51 24.17 1.71
CA HIS A 232 -6.78 24.86 0.41
C HIS A 232 -5.80 24.60 -0.76
N ALA A 233 -6.16 24.58 -2.06
CA ALA A 233 -7.40 24.57 -2.84
C ALA A 233 -7.03 24.17 -4.30
N GLY A 234 -7.97 23.58 -5.04
CA GLY A 234 -8.08 23.72 -6.51
C GLY A 234 -7.06 23.02 -7.45
N GLY A 235 -7.57 22.07 -8.22
CA GLY A 235 -7.31 22.01 -9.67
C GLY A 235 -6.09 21.21 -10.19
N LEU A 236 -6.39 20.39 -11.21
CA LEU A 236 -5.52 19.64 -12.12
C LEU A 236 -4.87 18.35 -11.60
N ALA A 237 -5.45 17.25 -12.08
CA ALA A 237 -4.83 15.93 -12.11
C ALA A 237 -3.60 15.93 -13.06
N PRO A 238 -2.41 15.50 -12.61
CA PRO A 238 -1.33 15.15 -13.50
C PRO A 238 -1.52 13.71 -14.05
N PRO A 239 -0.89 13.37 -15.19
CA PRO A 239 -1.10 12.09 -15.87
C PRO A 239 -0.60 10.92 -15.00
N LEU A 240 -1.50 9.99 -14.71
CA LEU A 240 -1.22 8.75 -13.97
C LEU A 240 -0.27 7.88 -14.80
N ARG A 241 0.97 7.71 -14.30
CA ARG A 241 1.85 6.62 -14.73
C ARG A 241 1.64 5.43 -13.80
N LEU A 242 1.44 4.29 -14.44
CA LEU A 242 1.29 2.95 -13.89
C LEU A 242 2.39 2.66 -12.85
N ALA A 243 1.96 2.36 -11.62
CA ALA A 243 2.76 1.64 -10.65
C ALA A 243 1.78 0.79 -9.84
N VAL A 244 1.96 -0.53 -9.84
CA VAL A 244 1.42 -1.38 -8.79
C VAL A 244 2.10 -0.91 -7.50
N ALA A 245 1.49 0.05 -6.82
CA ALA A 245 2.05 0.72 -5.67
C ALA A 245 1.16 0.45 -4.46
N PHE A 246 1.79 -0.06 -3.40
CA PHE A 246 1.41 0.35 -2.05
C PHE A 246 1.47 1.88 -2.02
N ALA A 247 0.33 2.54 -2.24
CA ALA A 247 0.20 3.98 -2.15
C ALA A 247 0.19 4.38 -0.67
N VAL A 248 1.36 4.30 -0.06
CA VAL A 248 1.65 4.84 1.26
C VAL A 248 2.17 6.25 1.03
N ARG A 249 1.41 7.27 1.44
CA ARG A 249 1.91 8.65 1.51
C ARG A 249 2.60 8.81 2.87
N VAL A 250 3.71 9.52 2.96
CA VAL A 250 4.52 9.66 4.18
C VAL A 250 5.19 11.00 4.05
N GLU A 251 4.81 11.91 4.92
CA GLU A 251 5.47 13.20 5.03
C GLU A 251 6.72 13.04 5.89
N VAL A 252 7.88 13.00 5.23
CA VAL A 252 9.18 12.94 5.90
C VAL A 252 9.62 14.38 6.16
N ALA A 253 9.38 14.88 7.37
CA ALA A 253 10.09 16.07 7.83
C ALA A 253 11.53 15.64 8.12
N LEU A 254 12.38 15.60 7.08
CA LEU A 254 13.82 15.59 7.26
C LEU A 254 14.16 16.88 7.99
N ARG A 255 14.50 16.81 9.28
CA ARG A 255 15.35 17.87 9.85
C ARG A 255 16.62 17.84 9.00
N PRO A 256 17.09 18.97 8.47
CA PRO A 256 18.30 18.98 7.68
C PRO A 256 19.43 18.44 8.56
N GLY A 257 19.79 17.18 8.36
CA GLY A 257 21.09 16.69 8.77
C GLY A 257 22.12 17.59 8.11
N ARG A 258 23.22 17.87 8.79
CA ARG A 258 24.33 18.66 8.25
C ARG A 258 24.85 17.94 6.99
N GLY A 259 24.30 18.27 5.81
CA GLY A 259 24.63 17.63 4.54
C GLY A 259 23.48 17.39 3.54
N ALA A 260 22.21 17.59 3.90
CA ALA A 260 21.09 17.48 2.94
C ALA A 260 20.71 18.85 2.38
N ASP A 261 20.78 19.02 1.05
CA ASP A 261 20.33 20.23 0.34
C ASP A 261 18.82 20.44 0.57
N PRO A 262 18.38 21.60 1.10
CA PRO A 262 16.96 21.93 1.26
C PRO A 262 16.14 21.85 -0.04
N ARG A 263 16.77 21.91 -1.22
CA ARG A 263 16.10 21.83 -2.54
C ARG A 263 15.89 20.40 -3.05
N ALA A 264 16.45 19.39 -2.38
CA ALA A 264 16.37 18.00 -2.83
C ALA A 264 14.92 17.46 -2.89
N GLY A 265 14.06 17.87 -1.94
CA GLY A 265 12.64 17.47 -1.92
C GLY A 265 11.81 18.01 -3.09
N ASP A 266 12.23 19.13 -3.70
CA ASP A 266 11.53 19.73 -4.85
C ASP A 266 11.88 19.04 -6.18
N LEU A 267 13.05 18.39 -6.25
CA LEU A 267 13.51 17.65 -7.44
C LEU A 267 13.11 16.17 -7.39
N LEU A 268 13.08 15.58 -6.20
CA LEU A 268 12.86 14.15 -6.01
C LEU A 268 11.39 13.84 -5.69
N ALA A 269 10.80 12.95 -6.50
CA ALA A 269 9.43 12.47 -6.36
C ALA A 269 8.37 13.59 -6.11
N PRO A 270 8.30 14.63 -6.97
CA PRO A 270 7.38 15.76 -6.80
C PRO A 270 5.89 15.35 -6.85
N GLY A 271 5.58 14.15 -7.33
CA GLY A 271 4.22 13.60 -7.30
C GLY A 271 3.70 13.21 -5.90
N GLN A 272 4.58 13.13 -4.88
CA GLN A 272 4.19 12.75 -3.51
C GLN A 272 3.54 13.90 -2.74
N PHE A 273 3.90 15.14 -3.07
CA PHE A 273 3.39 16.36 -2.44
C PHE A 273 2.93 17.34 -3.52
N SER A 274 1.71 17.85 -3.40
CA SER A 274 1.30 19.04 -4.15
C SER A 274 2.06 20.24 -3.56
N ALA A 275 3.35 20.38 -3.87
CA ALA A 275 4.09 21.59 -3.58
C ALA A 275 3.59 22.65 -4.56
N SER A 276 2.79 23.59 -4.06
CA SER A 276 2.57 24.85 -4.75
C SER A 276 3.94 25.43 -5.10
N ARG A 277 4.20 25.62 -6.41
CA ARG A 277 5.33 26.42 -6.90
C ARG A 277 5.21 27.81 -6.27
N ALA A 278 5.85 28.04 -5.12
CA ALA A 278 6.11 29.38 -4.65
C ALA A 278 7.07 30.00 -5.68
N ARG A 279 6.54 30.83 -6.58
CA ARG A 279 7.37 31.70 -7.42
C ARG A 279 8.33 32.45 -6.49
N PRO A 280 9.63 32.52 -6.81
CA PRO A 280 10.54 33.35 -6.03
C PRO A 280 10.05 34.81 -6.07
N PRO A 281 10.14 35.55 -4.95
CA PRO A 281 9.74 36.96 -4.93
C PRO A 281 10.57 37.72 -5.96
N ARG A 282 9.89 38.52 -6.79
CA ARG A 282 10.56 39.50 -7.64
C ARG A 282 11.32 40.45 -6.73
N ILE A 283 12.65 40.34 -6.75
CA ILE A 283 13.51 41.40 -6.24
C ILE A 283 13.36 42.56 -7.24
N MET A 284 12.53 43.54 -6.89
CA MET A 284 12.65 44.88 -7.46
C MET A 284 14.05 45.37 -7.05
N ARG A 285 14.93 45.53 -8.04
CA ARG A 285 16.15 46.31 -7.86
C ARG A 285 15.79 47.80 -7.92
N PRO A 286 16.49 48.66 -7.15
CA PRO A 286 16.23 50.10 -7.09
C PRO A 286 16.40 50.78 -8.44
#